data_AF-A0A7C1N009-F1
#
_entry.id   AF-A0A7C1N009-F1
#
_cell.length_a   1.000
_cell.length_b   1.000
_cell.length_c   1.000
_cell.angle_alpha   90.00
_cell.angle_beta   90.00
_cell.angle_gamma   90.00
#
_symmetry.space_group_name_H-M   'P 1'
#
loop_
_entity.id
_entity.type
_entity.pdbx_description
1 polymer ?
#
loop_
_entity_poly.entity_id
_entity_poly.type
_entity_poly.pdbx_seq_one_letter_code
_entity_poly.pdbx_strand_id
1 'polypeptide(L)'
;MLKKARGFTLVELLIVVAILGILSALVIPNAIVAIQKAKQKEAMKQIVHLATACADYVTTVGYAPDSGNQSGPLQAGSNFVSDISPMFLKVCPINDAWGHPFRVYTGTAVGSVYDLPAEDIAGDDFLIVSLGRDGEDGGDESFTYNAANPVAGMYQMNSVADFNNDLVSLNGSWLHAPRLMLRGS
;
A
#
# COMPACT_ATOMS: atom_id res chain seq x y z
N MET A 1 54.18 -3.34 -36.62
CA MET A 1 53.60 -1.98 -36.68
C MET A 1 52.63 -1.83 -35.50
N LEU A 2 53.00 -1.11 -34.43
CA LEU A 2 52.06 -0.83 -33.34
C LEU A 2 51.04 0.21 -33.81
N LYS A 3 49.75 -0.13 -33.78
CA LYS A 3 48.66 0.82 -34.03
C LYS A 3 48.71 1.91 -32.95
N LYS A 4 48.80 3.19 -33.36
CA LYS A 4 48.61 4.33 -32.44
C LYS A 4 47.22 4.24 -31.82
N ALA A 5 47.14 4.05 -30.50
CA ALA A 5 45.91 4.21 -29.74
C ALA A 5 45.49 5.69 -29.81
N ARG A 6 44.27 5.96 -30.29
CA ARG A 6 43.67 7.29 -30.20
C ARG A 6 43.21 7.49 -28.75
N GLY A 7 43.78 8.47 -28.07
CA GLY A 7 43.36 8.88 -26.73
C GLY A 7 42.06 9.67 -26.77
N PHE A 8 41.24 9.54 -25.73
CA PHE A 8 40.00 10.29 -25.53
C PHE A 8 40.32 11.77 -25.27
N THR A 9 39.61 12.72 -25.88
CA THR A 9 39.84 14.15 -25.61
C THR A 9 39.08 14.61 -24.37
N LEU A 10 39.62 15.60 -23.66
CA LEU A 10 38.92 16.22 -22.53
C LEU A 10 37.61 16.88 -22.94
N VAL A 11 37.54 17.40 -24.16
CA VAL A 11 36.33 18.04 -24.71
C VAL A 11 35.23 17.01 -24.94
N GLU A 12 35.56 15.83 -25.47
CA GLU A 12 34.60 14.73 -25.62
C GLU A 12 34.03 14.29 -24.27
N LEU A 13 34.87 14.17 -23.24
CA LEU A 13 34.40 13.82 -21.90
C LEU A 13 33.48 14.90 -21.32
N LEU A 14 33.85 16.17 -21.50
CA LEU A 14 33.12 17.32 -20.97
C LEU A 14 31.72 17.46 -21.59
N ILE A 15 31.59 17.26 -22.90
CA ILE A 15 30.30 17.28 -23.59
C ILE A 15 29.42 16.11 -23.12
N VAL A 16 29.99 14.91 -22.94
CA VAL A 16 29.24 13.74 -22.48
C VAL A 16 28.68 13.95 -21.08
N VAL A 17 29.49 14.41 -20.12
CA VAL A 17 29.00 14.64 -18.76
C VAL A 17 27.99 15.79 -18.70
N ALA A 18 28.12 16.81 -19.56
CA ALA A 18 27.15 17.90 -19.66
C ALA A 18 25.78 17.39 -20.15
N ILE A 19 25.75 16.58 -21.21
CA ILE A 19 24.50 16.00 -21.73
C ILE A 19 23.90 15.03 -20.71
N LEU A 20 24.72 14.17 -20.09
CA LEU A 20 24.26 13.26 -19.03
C LEU A 20 23.69 14.02 -17.82
N GLY A 21 24.29 15.15 -17.45
CA GLY A 21 23.79 16.01 -16.38
C GLY A 21 22.41 16.58 -16.69
N ILE A 22 22.19 17.10 -17.90
CA ILE A 22 20.89 17.65 -18.34
C ILE A 22 19.82 16.56 -18.35
N LEU A 23 20.12 15.39 -18.93
CA LEU A 23 19.18 14.27 -18.98
C LEU A 23 18.83 13.78 -17.57
N SER A 24 19.83 13.65 -16.69
CA SER A 24 19.63 13.16 -15.31
C SER A 24 18.72 14.10 -14.51
N ALA A 25 18.87 15.42 -14.68
CA ALA A 25 18.04 16.41 -13.97
C ALA A 25 16.54 16.27 -14.28
N LEU A 26 16.17 15.86 -15.50
CA LEU A 26 14.77 15.68 -15.91
C LEU A 26 14.23 14.30 -15.56
N VAL A 27 15.06 13.25 -15.67
CA VAL A 27 14.60 11.87 -15.54
C VAL A 27 14.44 11.45 -14.08
N ILE A 28 15.36 11.83 -13.20
CA ILE A 28 15.39 11.39 -11.80
C ILE A 28 14.08 11.70 -11.04
N PRO A 29 13.55 12.94 -11.01
CA PRO A 29 12.33 13.22 -10.25
C PRO A 29 11.12 12.43 -10.76
N ASN A 30 10.98 12.31 -12.08
CA ASN A 30 9.91 11.53 -12.70
C ASN A 30 10.03 10.03 -12.41
N ALA A 31 11.25 9.50 -12.40
CA ALA A 31 11.51 8.10 -12.07
C ALA A 31 11.10 7.77 -10.62
N ILE A 32 11.39 8.67 -9.67
CA ILE A 32 11.01 8.50 -8.26
C ILE A 32 9.49 8.41 -8.12
N VAL A 33 8.74 9.34 -8.73
CA VAL A 33 7.26 9.34 -8.71
C VAL A 33 6.70 8.04 -9.32
N ALA A 34 7.26 7.59 -10.45
CA ALA A 34 6.83 6.37 -11.11
C ALA A 34 7.04 5.12 -10.22
N ILE A 35 8.16 5.05 -9.51
CA ILE A 35 8.44 3.96 -8.56
C ILE A 35 7.43 3.99 -7.40
N GLN A 36 7.16 5.16 -6.81
CA GLN A 36 6.18 5.26 -5.72
C GLN A 36 4.78 4.85 -6.16
N LYS A 37 4.36 5.27 -7.36
CA LYS A 37 3.08 4.84 -7.94
C LYS A 37 3.01 3.33 -8.19
N ALA A 38 4.10 2.72 -8.62
CA ALA A 38 4.18 1.27 -8.80
C ALA A 38 4.05 0.53 -7.46
N LYS A 39 4.77 1.00 -6.43
CA LYS A 39 4.69 0.45 -5.06
C LYS A 39 3.28 0.56 -4.48
N GLN A 40 2.65 1.71 -4.62
CA GLN A 40 1.28 1.88 -4.13
C GLN A 40 0.30 0.95 -4.83
N LYS A 41 0.38 0.83 -6.15
CA LYS A 41 -0.47 -0.10 -6.91
C LYS A 41 -0.25 -1.55 -6.48
N GLU A 42 0.99 -1.92 -6.18
CA GLU A 42 1.33 -3.23 -5.64
C GLU A 42 0.74 -3.45 -4.25
N ALA A 43 0.89 -2.50 -3.33
CA ALA A 43 0.28 -2.55 -2.00
C ALA A 43 -1.25 -2.67 -2.09
N MET A 44 -1.91 -1.86 -2.92
CA MET A 44 -3.35 -1.97 -3.14
C MET A 44 -3.77 -3.36 -3.64
N LYS A 45 -3.00 -3.96 -4.55
CA LYS A 45 -3.27 -5.31 -5.04
C LYS A 45 -3.09 -6.36 -3.94
N GLN A 46 -2.05 -6.24 -3.13
CA GLN A 46 -1.81 -7.14 -2.00
C GLN A 46 -2.93 -7.05 -0.95
N ILE A 47 -3.44 -5.85 -0.66
CA ILE A 47 -4.61 -5.65 0.21
C ILE A 47 -5.84 -6.36 -0.36
N VAL A 48 -6.14 -6.19 -1.65
CA VAL A 48 -7.28 -6.89 -2.29
C VAL A 48 -7.12 -8.41 -2.25
N HIS A 49 -5.90 -8.91 -2.45
CA HIS A 49 -5.61 -10.34 -2.34
C HIS A 49 -5.84 -10.87 -0.91
N LEU A 50 -5.36 -10.14 0.11
CA LEU A 50 -5.61 -10.46 1.51
C LEU A 50 -7.10 -10.41 1.86
N ALA A 51 -7.80 -9.36 1.42
CA ALA A 51 -9.23 -9.17 1.67
C ALA A 51 -10.06 -10.30 1.06
N THR A 52 -9.73 -10.72 -0.16
CA THR A 52 -10.39 -11.84 -0.83
C THR A 52 -10.19 -13.13 -0.03
N ALA A 53 -8.96 -13.40 0.40
CA ALA A 53 -8.65 -14.59 1.19
C ALA A 53 -9.34 -14.59 2.57
N CYS A 54 -9.46 -13.42 3.22
CA CYS A 54 -10.22 -13.26 4.46
C CYS A 54 -11.71 -13.51 4.24
N ALA A 55 -12.29 -12.95 3.18
CA ALA A 55 -13.70 -13.14 2.83
C ALA A 55 -14.01 -14.62 2.55
N ASP A 56 -13.13 -15.33 1.83
CA ASP A 56 -13.27 -16.76 1.56
C ASP A 56 -13.17 -17.59 2.85
N TYR A 57 -12.26 -17.23 3.76
CA TYR A 57 -12.13 -17.85 5.08
C TYR A 57 -13.41 -17.67 5.91
N VAL A 58 -13.90 -16.43 6.02
CA VAL A 58 -15.14 -16.10 6.74
C VAL A 58 -16.33 -16.87 6.17
N THR A 59 -16.44 -16.95 4.85
CA THR A 59 -17.53 -17.70 4.19
C THR A 59 -17.47 -19.20 4.49
N THR A 60 -16.27 -19.76 4.66
CA THR A 60 -16.07 -21.20 4.90
C THR A 60 -16.23 -21.57 6.38
N VAL A 61 -15.73 -20.72 7.28
CA VAL A 61 -15.58 -21.02 8.71
C VAL A 61 -16.64 -20.30 9.57
N GLY A 62 -17.16 -19.17 9.11
CA GLY A 62 -18.22 -18.39 9.76
C GLY A 62 -17.73 -17.34 10.77
N TYR A 63 -16.42 -17.13 10.88
CA TYR A 63 -15.83 -16.08 11.71
C TYR A 63 -14.51 -15.58 11.10
N ALA A 64 -14.03 -14.40 11.50
CA ALA A 64 -12.80 -13.81 10.97
C ALA A 64 -11.54 -14.60 11.39
N PRO A 65 -10.46 -14.60 10.59
CA PRO A 65 -9.19 -15.27 10.94
C PRO A 65 -8.65 -14.84 12.32
N ASP A 66 -7.82 -15.68 12.96
CA ASP A 66 -7.38 -15.55 14.37
C ASP A 66 -8.55 -15.47 15.36
N SER A 67 -9.68 -16.08 15.00
CA SER A 67 -10.94 -16.02 15.76
C SER A 67 -11.39 -14.59 16.07
N GLY A 68 -11.08 -13.63 15.19
CA GLY A 68 -11.41 -12.23 15.39
C GLY A 68 -10.48 -11.48 16.36
N ASN A 69 -9.31 -12.03 16.72
CA ASN A 69 -8.39 -11.40 17.69
C ASN A 69 -7.17 -10.71 17.07
N GLN A 70 -6.96 -10.84 15.76
CA GLN A 70 -5.84 -10.17 15.09
C GLN A 70 -6.02 -8.66 15.23
N SER A 71 -4.98 -7.98 15.73
CA SER A 71 -4.95 -6.53 15.93
C SER A 71 -3.53 -6.00 15.75
N GLY A 72 -3.36 -5.06 14.83
CA GLY A 72 -2.08 -4.41 14.55
C GLY A 72 -1.24 -5.12 13.48
N PRO A 73 0.10 -5.03 13.53
CA PRO A 73 0.97 -5.46 12.44
C PRO A 73 0.93 -6.98 12.24
N LEU A 74 0.84 -7.38 10.98
CA LEU A 74 0.88 -8.78 10.57
C LEU A 74 2.29 -9.34 10.75
N GLN A 75 2.38 -10.54 11.29
CA GLN A 75 3.65 -11.22 11.57
C GLN A 75 3.67 -12.59 10.92
N ALA A 76 4.83 -12.99 10.42
CA ALA A 76 5.00 -14.33 9.88
C ALA A 76 4.75 -15.38 10.98
N GLY A 77 3.86 -16.33 10.70
CA GLY A 77 3.52 -17.40 11.64
C GLY A 77 2.52 -17.02 12.74
N SER A 78 1.87 -15.85 12.66
CA SER A 78 0.70 -15.57 13.50
C SER A 78 -0.46 -16.52 13.16
N ASN A 79 -1.39 -16.70 14.10
CA ASN A 79 -2.60 -17.50 13.90
C ASN A 79 -3.39 -17.05 12.66
N PHE A 80 -3.49 -15.74 12.44
CA PHE A 80 -4.09 -15.18 11.24
C PHE A 80 -3.46 -15.74 9.95
N VAL A 81 -2.13 -15.80 9.89
CA VAL A 81 -1.42 -16.30 8.71
C VAL A 81 -1.64 -17.80 8.55
N SER A 82 -1.68 -18.59 9.64
CA SER A 82 -1.96 -20.03 9.56
C SER A 82 -3.39 -20.36 9.16
N ASP A 83 -4.34 -19.49 9.49
CA ASP A 83 -5.75 -19.65 9.13
C ASP A 83 -5.98 -19.41 7.63
N ILE A 84 -5.30 -18.41 7.06
CA ILE A 84 -5.47 -18.04 5.64
C ILE A 84 -4.56 -18.87 4.73
N SER A 85 -3.32 -19.11 5.13
CA SER A 85 -2.31 -19.78 4.31
C SER A 85 -2.04 -21.21 4.79
N PRO A 86 -2.02 -22.22 3.89
CA PRO A 86 -1.95 -22.10 2.42
C PRO A 86 -3.31 -22.21 1.70
N MET A 87 -4.41 -22.47 2.40
CA MET A 87 -5.68 -22.86 1.78
C MET A 87 -6.33 -21.74 0.95
N PHE A 88 -6.44 -20.54 1.51
CA PHE A 88 -7.10 -19.40 0.89
C PHE A 88 -6.11 -18.48 0.16
N LEU A 89 -4.84 -18.49 0.60
CA LEU A 89 -3.76 -17.75 -0.04
C LEU A 89 -2.43 -18.53 0.02
N LYS A 90 -1.83 -18.78 -1.15
CA LYS A 90 -0.59 -19.55 -1.26
C LYS A 90 0.57 -18.97 -0.43
N VAL A 91 0.73 -17.65 -0.48
CA VAL A 91 1.74 -16.93 0.32
C VAL A 91 1.08 -15.64 0.81
N CYS A 92 0.99 -15.51 2.12
CA CYS A 92 0.48 -14.30 2.75
C CYS A 92 1.54 -13.19 2.65
N PRO A 93 1.24 -12.03 2.03
CA PRO A 93 2.16 -10.90 2.04
C PRO A 93 2.18 -10.28 3.44
N ILE A 94 3.33 -10.35 4.10
CA ILE A 94 3.50 -9.78 5.45
C ILE A 94 3.76 -8.28 5.37
N ASN A 95 4.57 -7.86 4.40
CA ASN A 95 4.99 -6.48 4.21
C ASN A 95 4.42 -5.91 2.91
N ASP A 96 4.16 -4.61 2.92
CA ASP A 96 3.81 -3.83 1.75
C ASP A 96 5.03 -3.53 0.85
N ALA A 97 4.79 -2.81 -0.24
CA ALA A 97 5.82 -2.47 -1.23
C ALA A 97 6.87 -1.45 -0.73
N TRP A 98 6.63 -0.81 0.43
CA TRP A 98 7.59 0.06 1.11
C TRP A 98 8.39 -0.70 2.17
N GLY A 99 7.94 -1.89 2.56
CA GLY A 99 8.61 -2.79 3.50
C GLY A 99 8.02 -2.75 4.90
N HIS A 100 6.91 -2.03 5.10
CA HIS A 100 6.20 -1.99 6.38
C HIS A 100 5.23 -3.17 6.48
N PRO A 101 5.05 -3.78 7.66
CA PRO A 101 4.07 -4.84 7.82
C PRO A 101 2.66 -4.30 7.60
N PHE A 102 1.81 -5.05 6.89
CA PHE A 102 0.38 -4.73 6.82
C PHE A 102 -0.21 -4.73 8.22
N ARG A 103 -1.05 -3.76 8.55
CA ARG A 103 -1.85 -3.83 9.77
C ARG A 103 -3.17 -4.49 9.45
N VAL A 104 -3.53 -5.49 10.24
CA VAL A 104 -4.78 -6.22 10.09
C VAL A 104 -5.49 -6.20 11.42
N TYR A 105 -6.78 -5.89 11.36
CA TYR A 105 -7.69 -5.96 12.49
C TYR A 105 -8.87 -6.84 12.11
N THR A 106 -9.30 -7.70 13.02
CA THR A 106 -10.42 -8.62 12.79
C THR A 106 -11.44 -8.52 13.90
N GLY A 107 -12.70 -8.82 13.61
CA GLY A 107 -13.80 -8.81 14.56
C GLY A 107 -13.92 -7.48 15.30
N THR A 108 -14.13 -7.55 16.62
CA THR A 108 -14.34 -6.36 17.46
C THR A 108 -13.12 -5.42 17.52
N ALA A 109 -11.93 -5.88 17.13
CA ALA A 109 -10.74 -5.03 17.07
C ALA A 109 -10.84 -3.95 15.98
N VAL A 110 -11.71 -4.12 14.98
CA VAL A 110 -11.90 -3.15 13.88
C VAL A 110 -12.56 -1.87 14.39
N GLY A 111 -13.53 -1.97 15.31
CA GLY A 111 -14.34 -0.84 15.80
C GLY A 111 -13.60 0.20 16.66
N SER A 112 -12.31 0.01 16.91
CA SER A 112 -11.47 0.99 17.62
C SER A 112 -10.46 1.69 16.70
N VAL A 113 -10.50 1.42 15.40
CA VAL A 113 -9.50 1.89 14.43
C VAL A 113 -10.16 2.88 13.46
N TYR A 114 -9.49 3.99 13.16
CA TYR A 114 -9.98 5.06 12.27
C TYR A 114 -11.39 5.59 12.60
N ASP A 115 -11.73 5.64 13.89
CA ASP A 115 -13.04 6.05 14.41
C ASP A 115 -14.22 5.27 13.81
N LEU A 116 -14.00 4.02 13.40
CA LEU A 116 -15.07 3.16 12.92
C LEU A 116 -16.08 2.90 14.04
N PRO A 117 -17.40 3.09 13.81
CA PRO A 117 -18.41 2.85 14.84
C PRO A 117 -18.46 1.37 15.21
N ALA A 118 -18.09 1.03 16.44
CA ALA A 118 -18.03 -0.36 16.91
C ALA A 118 -19.38 -1.10 16.86
N GLU A 119 -20.49 -0.36 16.83
CA GLU A 119 -21.86 -0.90 16.68
C GLU A 119 -22.17 -1.44 15.28
N ASP A 120 -21.46 -0.97 14.26
CA ASP A 120 -21.60 -1.45 12.88
C ASP A 120 -20.60 -2.57 12.53
N ILE A 121 -19.76 -2.97 13.50
CA ILE A 121 -18.72 -3.99 13.32
C ILE A 121 -19.16 -5.32 13.93
N ALA A 122 -19.22 -6.34 13.09
CA ALA A 122 -19.50 -7.71 13.46
C ALA A 122 -18.21 -8.52 13.71
N GLY A 123 -18.35 -9.71 14.29
CA GLY A 123 -17.22 -10.59 14.63
C GLY A 123 -16.50 -11.20 13.42
N ASP A 124 -17.11 -11.13 12.24
CA ASP A 124 -16.61 -11.61 10.96
C ASP A 124 -15.98 -10.50 10.09
N ASP A 125 -16.05 -9.24 10.54
CA ASP A 125 -15.45 -8.12 9.83
C ASP A 125 -13.92 -8.10 9.93
N PHE A 126 -13.28 -7.51 8.94
CA PHE A 126 -11.84 -7.34 8.89
C PHE A 126 -11.42 -6.04 8.20
N LEU A 127 -10.37 -5.44 8.74
CA LEU A 127 -9.74 -4.22 8.25
C LEU A 127 -8.28 -4.51 7.89
N ILE A 128 -7.87 -4.14 6.69
CA ILE A 128 -6.50 -4.31 6.21
C ILE A 128 -5.96 -2.94 5.81
N VAL A 129 -4.76 -2.64 6.30
CA VAL A 129 -4.14 -1.33 6.19
C VAL A 129 -2.67 -1.43 5.79
N SER A 130 -2.24 -0.56 4.87
CA SER A 130 -0.83 -0.24 4.65
C SER A 130 -0.61 1.22 5.05
N LEU A 131 0.50 1.46 5.75
CA LEU A 131 0.89 2.77 6.31
C LEU A 131 1.59 3.67 5.27
N GLY A 132 1.40 3.40 3.97
CA GLY A 132 2.06 4.16 2.91
C GLY A 132 3.59 4.16 2.98
N ARG A 133 4.19 5.23 2.48
CA ARG A 133 5.64 5.40 2.32
C ARG A 133 6.35 5.80 3.61
N ASP A 134 5.68 6.52 4.50
CA ASP A 134 6.24 7.04 5.75
C ASP A 134 6.19 5.99 6.87
N GLY A 135 5.23 5.06 6.82
CA GLY A 135 5.13 3.98 7.79
C GLY A 135 4.55 4.42 9.13
N GLU A 136 3.95 5.62 9.19
CA GLU A 136 3.33 6.19 10.37
C GLU A 136 1.82 5.96 10.34
N ASP A 137 1.20 5.82 11.51
CA ASP A 137 -0.24 5.55 11.60
C ASP A 137 -1.03 6.85 11.39
N GLY A 138 -1.90 6.87 10.36
CA GLY A 138 -2.81 8.00 10.11
C GLY A 138 -2.33 9.04 9.10
N GLY A 139 -1.17 8.85 8.46
CA GLY A 139 -0.61 9.75 7.44
C GLY A 139 -0.57 11.25 7.82
N ASP A 140 -0.21 12.10 6.86
CA ASP A 140 -0.24 13.57 7.02
C ASP A 140 -1.69 14.13 7.07
N GLU A 141 -2.70 13.29 6.79
CA GLU A 141 -4.13 13.59 6.85
C GLU A 141 -4.84 12.52 7.70
N SER A 142 -5.07 12.79 8.99
CA SER A 142 -5.81 11.88 9.87
C SER A 142 -7.20 11.58 9.29
N PHE A 143 -7.32 10.43 8.64
CA PHE A 143 -8.57 9.94 8.06
C PHE A 143 -9.49 9.45 9.18
N THR A 144 -10.63 10.11 9.32
CA THR A 144 -11.74 9.67 10.18
C THR A 144 -12.86 9.16 9.28
N TYR A 145 -13.32 7.93 9.52
CA TYR A 145 -14.44 7.36 8.77
C TYR A 145 -15.72 8.17 8.99
N ASN A 146 -16.44 8.46 7.90
CA ASN A 146 -17.74 9.11 7.96
C ASN A 146 -18.76 8.34 7.11
N ALA A 147 -19.67 7.63 7.78
CA ALA A 147 -20.71 6.83 7.13
C ALA A 147 -21.64 7.64 6.21
N ALA A 148 -21.83 8.94 6.48
CA ALA A 148 -22.67 9.81 5.65
C ALA A 148 -21.97 10.26 4.35
N ASN A 149 -20.64 10.14 4.27
CA ASN A 149 -19.88 10.44 3.06
C ASN A 149 -18.68 9.49 2.92
N PRO A 150 -18.89 8.26 2.44
CA PRO A 150 -17.82 7.26 2.31
C PRO A 150 -16.74 7.68 1.31
N VAL A 151 -17.02 8.62 0.41
CA VAL A 151 -16.05 9.12 -0.59
C VAL A 151 -15.16 10.23 -0.02
N ALA A 152 -15.44 10.73 1.20
CA ALA A 152 -14.60 11.71 1.88
C ALA A 152 -13.22 11.14 2.20
N GLY A 153 -13.12 9.83 2.43
CA GLY A 153 -11.85 9.14 2.65
C GLY A 153 -11.00 8.98 1.39
N MET A 154 -11.49 9.29 0.20
CA MET A 154 -10.70 9.08 -1.02
C MET A 154 -9.94 10.36 -1.40
N TYR A 155 -8.61 10.28 -1.48
CA TYR A 155 -7.73 11.43 -1.75
C TYR A 155 -7.27 11.52 -3.21
N GLN A 156 -6.79 12.70 -3.63
CA GLN A 156 -6.25 12.93 -4.98
C GLN A 156 -4.72 12.97 -4.93
N MET A 157 -4.10 12.46 -6.00
CA MET A 157 -2.65 12.45 -6.16
C MET A 157 -2.17 13.71 -6.87
N ASN A 158 -1.66 14.66 -6.08
CA ASN A 158 -1.11 15.93 -6.50
C ASN A 158 0.39 16.04 -6.24
N SER A 159 0.89 15.34 -5.22
CA SER A 159 2.27 15.47 -4.73
C SER A 159 2.91 14.12 -4.39
N VAL A 160 4.22 14.14 -4.15
CA VAL A 160 4.95 12.97 -3.66
C VAL A 160 4.64 12.67 -2.20
N ALA A 161 4.18 13.66 -1.43
CA ALA A 161 3.78 13.46 -0.04
C ALA A 161 2.51 12.60 0.06
N ASP A 162 1.65 12.63 -0.95
CA ASP A 162 0.40 11.86 -0.95
C ASP A 162 0.62 10.33 -0.97
N PHE A 163 1.85 9.86 -1.24
CA PHE A 163 2.22 8.45 -1.07
C PHE A 163 2.46 8.05 0.39
N ASN A 164 2.54 9.01 1.30
CA ASN A 164 2.56 8.79 2.74
C ASN A 164 1.15 8.43 3.26
N ASN A 165 0.09 8.75 2.52
CA ASN A 165 -1.26 8.46 2.97
C ASN A 165 -1.51 6.95 3.05
N ASP A 166 -2.18 6.54 4.13
CA ASP A 166 -2.55 5.17 4.38
C ASP A 166 -3.45 4.61 3.25
N LEU A 167 -3.45 3.28 3.14
CA LEU A 167 -4.39 2.53 2.31
C LEU A 167 -5.24 1.68 3.22
N VAL A 168 -6.51 2.04 3.39
CA VAL A 168 -7.42 1.41 4.35
C VAL A 168 -8.55 0.70 3.59
N SER A 169 -8.69 -0.60 3.82
CA SER A 169 -9.78 -1.41 3.28
C SER A 169 -10.54 -2.15 4.38
N LEU A 170 -11.86 -1.98 4.40
CA LEU A 170 -12.80 -2.68 5.28
C LEU A 170 -13.61 -3.68 4.45
N ASN A 171 -13.56 -4.96 4.81
CA ASN A 171 -14.29 -6.03 4.13
C ASN A 171 -14.12 -6.03 2.59
N GLY A 172 -12.93 -5.65 2.11
CA GLY A 172 -12.63 -5.53 0.68
C GLY A 172 -13.12 -4.25 -0.01
N SER A 173 -13.88 -3.39 0.69
CA SER A 173 -14.20 -2.03 0.23
C SER A 173 -13.12 -1.04 0.66
N TRP A 174 -12.83 -0.06 -0.19
CA TRP A 174 -11.86 1.00 0.13
C TRP A 174 -12.51 2.09 0.97
N LEU A 175 -11.92 2.36 2.14
CA LEU A 175 -12.28 3.50 2.98
C LEU A 175 -11.36 4.69 2.73
N HIS A 176 -10.06 4.42 2.59
CA HIS A 176 -9.04 5.43 2.30
C HIS A 176 -8.11 4.92 1.20
N ALA A 177 -8.15 5.55 0.03
CA ALA A 177 -7.36 5.18 -1.14
C ALA A 177 -7.34 6.32 -2.17
N PRO A 178 -6.37 6.31 -3.12
CA PRO A 178 -6.35 7.28 -4.20
C PRO A 178 -7.61 7.16 -5.08
N ARG A 179 -8.25 8.30 -5.37
CA ARG A 179 -9.35 8.36 -6.33
C ARG A 179 -8.86 7.98 -7.72
N LEU A 180 -9.62 7.11 -8.38
CA LEU A 180 -9.50 6.93 -9.82
C LEU A 180 -9.87 8.26 -10.49
N MET A 181 -8.90 8.97 -11.05
CA MET A 181 -9.19 10.12 -11.90
C MET A 181 -9.94 9.62 -13.14
N LEU A 182 -11.25 9.81 -13.19
CA LEU A 182 -11.97 9.83 -14.45
C LEU A 182 -11.44 11.04 -15.23
N ARG A 183 -10.60 10.79 -16.23
CA ARG A 183 -10.11 11.85 -17.13
C ARG A 183 -11.30 12.39 -17.92
N GLY A 184 -11.84 13.54 -17.49
CA GLY A 184 -12.73 14.38 -18.29
C GLY A 184 -14.05 14.74 -17.62
N SER A 185 -14.12 15.98 -17.14
CA SER A 185 -15.26 16.88 -17.32
C SER A 185 -14.75 18.31 -17.25
#